data_AF-A0A9N7RCV5-F1
#
_entry.id   AF-A0A9N7RCV5-F1
#
_cell.length_a   1.000
_cell.length_b   1.000
_cell.length_c   1.000
_cell.angle_alpha   90.00
_cell.angle_beta   90.00
_cell.angle_gamma   90.00
#
_symmetry.space_group_name_H-M   'P 1'
#
loop_
_entity.id
_entity.type
_entity.pdbx_description
1 polymer ?
#
loop_
_entity_poly.entity_id
_entity_poly.type
_entity_poly.pdbx_seq_one_letter_code
_entity_poly.pdbx_strand_id
1 'polypeptide(L)'
;MGNSSSSGSSRQSSMNHSNSASGWQHDYAQSSYLQYAQNYPTQHPYPAPAGYPPQSPYYPPPPQDYGSQYNEVASRPHAPQKKFDRRYSRIADNYRSLDEVTEALARAGLESSNLIVGIDFTKSNEWTGKRSYDGRSLHHIGNGLNPYEQAISIIGKTLAAFDDDNLIPCFGFGDASTHDQDVFSFYPDDRFCNGFEEVLSRYREIVPKLKLAGPTSFAPIIEMAMTIVEQSGGQYHVLVVIADGQVTRSVDTENGQLSPQERKTVQAIVEASKFPLSIILVGVGDGPWDMMREFDDNIPSRDFDNFQFVNFTEIMSKNAHQSRKETEFALAALMEIPSQYKATMELNLLGGRKGNASGRIALPPPVHNAAGFGSALKPSRATSFQYSSTSYHDQKPSANLAPSNPSSTYEHQICPICLTNPKDMAFGCGHQTCCDCGQSLQMCPICRSPIETRIKLY
;
A
#
# COMPACT_ATOMS: atom_id res chain seq x y z
N MET A 1 10.56 29.59 68.41
CA MET A 1 10.91 28.18 68.11
C MET A 1 10.70 27.98 66.63
N GLY A 2 11.66 27.54 65.81
CA GLY A 2 13.12 27.38 66.02
C GLY A 2 13.82 27.71 64.69
N ASN A 3 15.11 28.06 64.72
CA ASN A 3 15.82 28.63 63.57
C ASN A 3 17.18 27.95 63.37
N SER A 4 17.59 27.78 62.11
CA SER A 4 18.99 27.66 61.62
C SER A 4 19.87 26.44 61.95
N SER A 5 20.66 26.05 60.92
CA SER A 5 22.09 25.62 60.97
C SER A 5 22.51 24.32 61.71
N SER A 6 23.68 23.70 61.47
CA SER A 6 24.54 23.48 60.27
C SER A 6 25.81 22.70 60.67
N SER A 7 26.26 21.69 59.91
CA SER A 7 27.64 21.16 59.95
C SER A 7 27.88 20.11 58.82
N GLY A 8 29.05 19.96 58.18
CA GLY A 8 30.19 20.90 58.08
C GLY A 8 31.58 20.32 58.40
N SER A 9 32.18 19.50 57.52
CA SER A 9 33.65 19.35 57.33
C SER A 9 34.03 18.20 56.37
N SER A 10 35.22 18.11 55.74
CA SER A 10 36.25 19.09 55.30
C SER A 10 37.48 18.34 54.72
N ARG A 11 38.18 18.92 53.73
CA ARG A 11 39.59 18.62 53.28
C ARG A 11 39.81 17.27 52.54
N GLN A 12 40.81 17.10 51.64
CA GLN A 12 41.79 18.06 51.07
C GLN A 12 42.26 17.64 49.66
N SER A 13 42.92 18.58 48.96
CA SER A 13 43.43 18.51 47.59
C SER A 13 44.85 17.94 47.45
N SER A 14 45.18 17.41 46.26
CA SER A 14 46.49 17.64 45.62
C SER A 14 46.41 17.43 44.10
N MET A 15 47.19 18.22 43.35
CA MET A 15 47.34 18.16 41.89
C MET A 15 48.61 17.40 41.51
N ASN A 16 48.71 16.91 40.27
CA ASN A 16 49.90 17.14 39.43
C ASN A 16 49.68 16.78 37.95
N HIS A 17 50.14 17.67 37.06
CA HIS A 17 50.31 17.43 35.62
C HIS A 17 51.66 16.74 35.34
N SER A 18 51.77 16.04 34.21
CA SER A 18 53.02 15.93 33.43
C SER A 18 52.75 15.51 31.99
N ASN A 19 53.25 16.28 31.02
CA ASN A 19 53.45 15.87 29.63
C ASN A 19 54.70 14.98 29.52
N SER A 20 54.81 14.16 28.46
CA SER A 20 55.90 14.28 27.45
C SER A 20 55.85 13.16 26.40
N ALA A 21 56.45 13.42 25.24
CA ALA A 21 56.51 12.52 24.08
C ALA A 21 57.95 12.14 23.73
N SER A 22 58.13 10.94 23.17
CA SER A 22 59.29 10.45 22.37
C SER A 22 59.00 8.99 21.98
N GLY A 23 59.21 8.47 20.76
CA GLY A 23 59.94 9.00 19.60
C GLY A 23 61.21 8.17 19.34
N TRP A 24 61.17 7.20 18.42
CA TRP A 24 62.35 6.41 17.99
C TRP A 24 62.28 5.94 16.52
N GLN A 25 63.47 5.87 15.91
CA GLN A 25 63.79 5.59 14.50
C GLN A 25 65.14 4.81 14.42
N HIS A 26 65.55 4.22 13.29
CA HIS A 26 64.95 4.24 11.95
C HIS A 26 64.42 2.84 11.54
N ASP A 27 64.95 1.99 10.66
CA ASP A 27 66.05 2.08 9.67
C ASP A 27 65.74 1.22 8.43
N TYR A 28 66.50 1.41 7.35
CA TYR A 28 66.12 1.05 5.95
C TYR A 28 66.29 -0.43 5.54
N ALA A 29 65.45 -0.87 4.58
CA ALA A 29 65.85 -1.81 3.52
C ALA A 29 65.04 -1.55 2.22
N GLN A 30 65.71 -1.51 1.06
CA GLN A 30 65.11 -1.20 -0.26
C GLN A 30 64.78 -2.47 -1.07
N SER A 31 63.73 -2.39 -1.90
CA SER A 31 63.60 -3.11 -3.20
C SER A 31 62.38 -2.52 -3.94
N SER A 32 62.56 -1.56 -4.86
CA SER A 32 62.98 -1.71 -6.27
C SER A 32 61.82 -2.08 -7.23
N TYR A 33 61.41 -1.07 -8.01
CA TYR A 33 60.43 -1.13 -9.12
C TYR A 33 60.80 -2.12 -10.24
N LEU A 34 59.80 -2.85 -10.77
CA LEU A 34 59.55 -3.11 -12.20
C LEU A 34 58.03 -3.37 -12.36
N GLN A 35 57.23 -2.45 -12.86
CA GLN A 35 57.01 -2.12 -14.28
C GLN A 35 56.35 -3.25 -15.10
N TYR A 36 55.01 -3.26 -15.13
CA TYR A 36 54.23 -3.74 -16.26
C TYR A 36 53.03 -2.81 -16.50
N ALA A 37 52.94 -2.28 -17.72
CA ALA A 37 51.85 -1.45 -18.22
C ALA A 37 51.46 -1.94 -19.63
N GLN A 38 50.36 -1.41 -20.16
CA GLN A 38 49.78 -1.69 -21.50
C GLN A 38 49.02 -3.05 -21.55
N ASN A 39 47.72 -3.11 -21.87
CA ASN A 39 47.10 -2.57 -23.09
C ASN A 39 45.63 -2.14 -22.89
N TYR A 40 45.31 -0.90 -23.26
CA TYR A 40 43.95 -0.45 -23.63
C TYR A 40 43.99 0.00 -25.10
N PRO A 41 43.08 -0.46 -25.98
CA PRO A 41 43.10 -0.09 -27.38
C PRO A 41 42.68 1.38 -27.60
N THR A 42 43.49 2.10 -28.36
CA THR A 42 43.32 3.53 -28.68
C THR A 42 42.29 3.72 -29.79
N GLN A 43 41.36 4.68 -29.65
CA GLN A 43 40.46 5.07 -30.74
C GLN A 43 41.13 6.15 -31.61
N HIS A 44 41.14 5.95 -32.93
CA HIS A 44 41.56 6.97 -33.90
C HIS A 44 40.37 7.85 -34.32
N PRO A 45 40.57 9.18 -34.50
CA PRO A 45 39.51 10.09 -34.94
C PRO A 45 39.31 10.00 -36.46
N TYR A 46 38.05 9.91 -36.90
CA TYR A 46 37.65 10.03 -38.31
C TYR A 46 37.03 11.42 -38.60
N PRO A 47 37.14 11.93 -39.84
CA PRO A 47 36.78 13.32 -40.18
C PRO A 47 35.27 13.53 -40.45
N ALA A 48 34.82 14.77 -40.28
CA ALA A 48 33.43 15.18 -40.47
C ALA A 48 33.04 15.36 -41.95
N PRO A 49 31.85 14.88 -42.38
CA PRO A 49 31.20 15.27 -43.63
C PRO A 49 30.36 16.56 -43.49
N ALA A 50 30.12 17.25 -44.61
CA ALA A 50 29.57 18.60 -44.63
C ALA A 50 28.03 18.70 -44.80
N GLY A 51 27.47 19.78 -44.24
CA GLY A 51 26.46 20.65 -44.86
C GLY A 51 25.12 20.08 -45.36
N TYR A 52 24.04 20.42 -44.65
CA TYR A 52 22.68 20.51 -45.20
C TYR A 52 22.06 21.89 -44.87
N PRO A 53 21.14 22.42 -45.70
CA PRO A 53 20.71 23.82 -45.66
C PRO A 53 19.63 24.11 -44.60
N PRO A 54 19.45 25.38 -44.19
CA PRO A 54 18.51 25.76 -43.12
C PRO A 54 17.05 25.72 -43.57
N GLN A 55 16.18 25.16 -42.72
CA GLN A 55 14.72 25.26 -42.88
C GLN A 55 14.17 26.52 -42.21
N SER A 56 13.17 27.14 -42.85
CA SER A 56 12.61 28.44 -42.49
C SER A 56 11.65 28.38 -41.28
N PRO A 57 11.49 29.47 -40.51
CA PRO A 57 10.57 29.52 -39.38
C PRO A 57 9.10 29.55 -39.83
N TYR A 58 8.29 28.60 -39.33
CA TYR A 58 6.84 28.63 -39.50
C TYR A 58 6.20 29.70 -38.59
N TYR A 59 5.49 30.64 -39.21
CA TYR A 59 4.57 31.54 -38.51
C TYR A 59 3.17 30.88 -38.38
N PRO A 60 2.48 31.02 -37.24
CA PRO A 60 1.07 30.63 -37.13
C PRO A 60 0.15 31.67 -37.82
N PRO A 61 -0.96 31.25 -38.43
CA PRO A 61 -1.94 32.16 -39.04
C PRO A 61 -2.82 32.85 -37.97
N PRO A 62 -3.38 34.05 -38.27
CA PRO A 62 -4.24 34.77 -37.35
C PRO A 62 -5.66 34.17 -37.26
N PRO A 63 -6.44 34.49 -36.20
CA PRO A 63 -7.80 33.96 -36.04
C PRO A 63 -8.74 34.54 -37.10
N GLN A 64 -9.55 33.68 -37.73
CA GLN A 64 -10.68 34.12 -38.54
C GLN A 64 -11.93 34.22 -37.68
N ASP A 65 -12.47 35.43 -37.58
CA ASP A 65 -13.78 35.72 -37.00
C ASP A 65 -14.86 35.39 -38.04
N TYR A 66 -15.82 34.52 -37.69
CA TYR A 66 -17.00 34.27 -38.51
C TYR A 66 -18.24 34.09 -37.62
N GLY A 67 -19.23 34.94 -37.89
CA GLY A 67 -20.38 35.17 -37.02
C GLY A 67 -21.40 34.03 -36.96
N SER A 68 -22.28 34.16 -35.98
CA SER A 68 -23.32 33.22 -35.58
C SER A 68 -24.30 32.84 -36.70
N GLN A 69 -24.77 31.59 -36.67
CA GLN A 69 -26.07 31.24 -37.26
C GLN A 69 -26.89 30.43 -36.26
N TYR A 70 -28.07 30.94 -35.92
CA TYR A 70 -29.00 30.35 -34.96
C TYR A 70 -29.65 29.08 -35.55
N ASN A 71 -29.87 28.08 -34.70
CA ASN A 71 -30.93 27.09 -34.88
C ASN A 71 -31.48 26.70 -33.51
N GLU A 72 -32.76 26.97 -33.30
CA GLU A 72 -33.50 26.54 -32.10
C GLU A 72 -33.75 25.04 -32.15
N VAL A 73 -33.39 24.31 -31.09
CA VAL A 73 -33.94 22.99 -30.80
C VAL A 73 -34.30 22.93 -29.31
N ALA A 74 -35.48 22.38 -29.02
CA ALA A 74 -36.20 22.61 -27.77
C ALA A 74 -35.51 22.08 -26.50
N SER A 75 -35.70 22.83 -25.42
CA SER A 75 -35.18 22.60 -24.08
C SER A 75 -35.55 21.24 -23.48
N ARG A 76 -34.54 20.51 -23.00
CA ARG A 76 -34.69 19.58 -21.87
C ARG A 76 -34.00 20.19 -20.65
N PRO A 77 -34.60 20.17 -19.44
CA PRO A 77 -33.95 20.73 -18.27
C PRO A 77 -32.70 19.93 -17.94
N HIS A 78 -31.52 20.53 -18.16
CA HIS A 78 -30.28 20.00 -17.60
C HIS A 78 -30.40 20.04 -16.08
N ALA A 79 -30.15 18.89 -15.44
CA ALA A 79 -29.82 18.88 -14.02
C ALA A 79 -28.64 19.84 -13.78
N PRO A 80 -28.61 20.56 -12.65
CA PRO A 80 -27.54 21.52 -12.40
C PRO A 80 -26.20 20.78 -12.33
N GLN A 81 -25.35 20.98 -13.33
CA GLN A 81 -23.94 20.63 -13.22
C GLN A 81 -23.38 21.44 -12.05
N LYS A 82 -23.10 20.76 -10.92
CA LYS A 82 -22.32 21.34 -9.84
C LYS A 82 -21.02 21.85 -10.47
N LYS A 83 -20.82 23.17 -10.51
CA LYS A 83 -19.51 23.73 -10.84
C LYS A 83 -18.57 23.28 -9.72
N PHE A 84 -17.72 22.31 -10.04
CA PHE A 84 -16.64 21.89 -9.15
C PHE A 84 -15.83 23.11 -8.75
N ASP A 85 -15.68 23.31 -7.45
CA ASP A 85 -14.82 24.37 -6.96
C ASP A 85 -13.37 23.92 -7.14
N ARG A 86 -12.65 24.60 -8.05
CA ARG A 86 -11.24 24.32 -8.37
C ARG A 86 -10.31 24.37 -7.15
N ARG A 87 -10.76 24.94 -6.02
CA ARG A 87 -10.02 24.98 -4.75
C ARG A 87 -9.77 23.61 -4.13
N TYR A 88 -10.53 22.57 -4.49
CA TYR A 88 -10.43 21.23 -3.89
C TYR A 88 -10.06 20.11 -4.87
N SER A 89 -9.63 20.42 -6.10
CA SER A 89 -9.18 19.38 -7.05
C SER A 89 -7.77 18.86 -6.74
N ARG A 90 -6.95 19.73 -6.13
CA ARG A 90 -5.59 19.48 -5.67
C ARG A 90 -5.34 20.36 -4.45
N ILE A 91 -4.92 19.79 -3.33
CA ILE A 91 -4.48 20.55 -2.16
C ILE A 91 -2.95 20.79 -2.27
N ALA A 92 -2.42 21.77 -1.53
CA ALA A 92 -1.01 22.14 -1.58
C ALA A 92 -0.38 22.14 -0.18
N ASP A 93 0.93 21.91 -0.14
CA ASP A 93 1.73 21.95 1.09
C ASP A 93 1.76 23.38 1.68
N ASN A 94 0.86 23.65 2.62
CA ASN A 94 0.65 24.99 3.18
C ASN A 94 1.26 25.19 4.57
N TYR A 95 1.70 24.12 5.25
CA TYR A 95 2.11 24.16 6.67
C TYR A 95 3.59 23.85 6.86
N ARG A 96 4.19 24.45 7.89
CA ARG A 96 5.63 24.35 8.22
C ARG A 96 5.91 23.75 9.59
N SER A 97 4.90 23.59 10.43
CA SER A 97 4.98 22.96 11.75
C SER A 97 3.70 22.23 12.12
N LEU A 98 3.79 21.32 13.09
CA LEU A 98 2.61 20.66 13.68
C LEU A 98 1.70 21.67 14.40
N ASP A 99 2.24 22.76 14.94
CA ASP A 99 1.45 23.80 15.59
C ASP A 99 0.55 24.53 14.56
N GLU A 100 1.10 24.89 13.39
CA GLU A 100 0.33 25.51 12.30
C GLU A 100 -0.81 24.60 11.78
N VAL A 101 -0.53 23.29 11.67
CA VAL A 101 -1.52 22.27 11.34
C VAL A 101 -2.59 22.16 12.43
N THR A 102 -2.19 22.03 13.69
CA THR A 102 -3.11 21.88 14.83
C THR A 102 -4.01 23.10 14.98
N GLU A 103 -3.46 24.30 14.83
CA GLU A 103 -4.25 25.53 14.75
C GLU A 103 -5.18 25.55 13.53
N ALA A 104 -4.77 25.00 12.38
CA ALA A 104 -5.62 24.93 11.19
C ALA A 104 -6.78 23.94 11.36
N LEU A 105 -6.56 22.78 11.98
CA LEU A 105 -7.60 21.82 12.35
C LEU A 105 -8.60 22.46 13.33
N ALA A 106 -8.09 23.09 14.40
CA ALA A 106 -8.92 23.80 15.38
C ALA A 106 -9.70 24.97 14.75
N ARG A 107 -9.08 25.78 13.87
CA ARG A 107 -9.76 26.86 13.13
C ARG A 107 -10.78 26.34 12.10
N ALA A 108 -10.59 25.14 11.58
CA ALA A 108 -11.57 24.48 10.72
C ALA A 108 -12.75 23.90 11.52
N GLY A 109 -12.67 23.85 12.86
CA GLY A 109 -13.68 23.23 13.70
C GLY A 109 -13.59 21.70 13.75
N LEU A 110 -12.41 21.13 13.46
CA LEU A 110 -12.12 19.74 13.79
C LEU A 110 -11.73 19.69 15.28
N GLU A 111 -12.74 19.62 16.14
CA GLU A 111 -12.56 19.41 17.58
C GLU A 111 -12.22 17.94 17.89
N SER A 112 -12.54 17.04 16.95
CA SER A 112 -12.70 15.60 17.18
C SER A 112 -12.64 14.84 15.84
N SER A 113 -12.02 13.65 15.80
CA SER A 113 -11.97 12.77 14.61
C SER A 113 -11.85 11.29 14.98
N ASN A 114 -12.03 10.39 14.00
CA ASN A 114 -11.92 8.94 14.19
C ASN A 114 -10.84 8.36 13.26
N LEU A 115 -9.93 7.54 13.77
CA LEU A 115 -8.86 6.91 13.00
C LEU A 115 -9.20 5.47 12.61
N ILE A 116 -8.95 5.10 11.36
CA ILE A 116 -9.03 3.72 10.86
C ILE A 116 -7.63 3.31 10.39
N VAL A 117 -7.15 2.11 10.72
CA VAL A 117 -5.83 1.63 10.30
C VAL A 117 -5.97 0.41 9.38
N GLY A 118 -5.38 0.51 8.19
CA GLY A 118 -5.22 -0.57 7.24
C GLY A 118 -3.77 -0.98 7.08
N ILE A 119 -3.46 -2.27 7.21
CA ILE A 119 -2.10 -2.80 7.06
C ILE A 119 -2.04 -3.79 5.90
N ASP A 120 -1.18 -3.46 4.93
CA ASP A 120 -0.82 -4.34 3.82
C ASP A 120 -0.01 -5.54 4.35
N PHE A 121 -0.47 -6.76 4.05
CA PHE A 121 0.21 -8.03 4.33
C PHE A 121 0.44 -8.85 3.04
N THR A 122 0.64 -8.15 1.91
CA THR A 122 1.01 -8.79 0.65
C THR A 122 2.46 -9.25 0.66
N LYS A 123 2.77 -10.17 -0.24
CA LYS A 123 4.08 -10.85 -0.31
C LYS A 123 5.21 -9.94 -0.77
N SER A 124 4.93 -8.80 -1.40
CA SER A 124 5.97 -7.86 -1.84
C SER A 124 6.83 -7.35 -0.69
N ASN A 125 6.26 -7.27 0.51
CA ASN A 125 6.93 -7.04 1.77
C ASN A 125 8.10 -8.01 2.08
N GLU A 126 8.23 -9.15 1.39
CA GLU A 126 9.41 -10.02 1.49
C GLU A 126 10.65 -9.43 0.80
N TRP A 127 10.48 -8.61 -0.24
CA TRP A 127 11.58 -8.09 -1.08
C TRP A 127 11.68 -6.56 -1.15
N THR A 128 10.64 -5.82 -0.80
CA THR A 128 10.65 -4.34 -0.77
C THR A 128 11.43 -3.73 0.41
N GLY A 129 12.00 -4.55 1.30
CA GLY A 129 13.02 -4.14 2.28
C GLY A 129 14.47 -4.25 1.78
N LYS A 130 14.71 -4.50 0.49
CA LYS A 130 16.04 -4.82 -0.05
C LYS A 130 17.11 -3.76 0.22
N ARG A 131 16.78 -2.48 0.10
CA ARG A 131 17.71 -1.36 0.36
C ARG A 131 17.43 -0.66 1.69
N SER A 132 16.14 -0.50 2.02
CA SER A 132 15.66 0.24 3.18
C SER A 132 15.68 -0.55 4.50
N TYR A 133 15.80 -1.88 4.46
CA TYR A 133 15.73 -2.74 5.64
C TYR A 133 16.68 -3.96 5.58
N ASP A 134 17.87 -3.75 5.01
CA ASP A 134 18.99 -4.71 4.99
C ASP A 134 18.68 -6.07 4.32
N GLY A 135 17.80 -6.09 3.32
CA GLY A 135 17.39 -7.34 2.66
C GLY A 135 16.40 -8.19 3.45
N ARG A 136 15.87 -7.68 4.57
CA ARG A 136 14.85 -8.35 5.38
C ARG A 136 13.45 -7.98 4.88
N SER A 137 12.48 -8.85 5.18
CA SER A 137 11.06 -8.50 5.00
C SER A 137 10.69 -7.29 5.87
N LEU A 138 9.85 -6.39 5.32
CA LEU A 138 9.31 -5.23 6.04
C LEU A 138 8.44 -5.63 7.25
N HIS A 139 7.91 -6.87 7.28
CA HIS A 139 7.20 -7.43 8.44
C HIS A 139 8.09 -8.25 9.39
N HIS A 140 9.41 -8.32 9.19
CA HIS A 140 10.28 -9.13 10.04
C HIS A 140 10.18 -8.69 11.51
N ILE A 141 9.66 -9.57 12.36
CA ILE A 141 9.54 -9.36 13.81
C ILE A 141 10.86 -9.71 14.48
N GLY A 142 11.49 -8.72 15.10
CA GLY A 142 12.76 -8.88 15.82
C GLY A 142 12.84 -8.03 17.09
N ASN A 143 14.08 -7.76 17.52
CA ASN A 143 14.39 -6.94 18.71
C ASN A 143 14.21 -5.44 18.46
N GLY A 144 14.33 -4.98 17.21
CA GLY A 144 14.03 -3.61 16.79
C GLY A 144 12.70 -3.55 16.05
N LEU A 145 12.13 -2.34 15.96
CA LEU A 145 10.90 -2.07 15.22
C LEU A 145 11.17 -2.15 13.72
N ASN A 146 10.40 -2.93 12.97
CA ASN A 146 10.39 -2.89 11.51
C ASN A 146 9.65 -1.64 10.98
N PRO A 147 9.71 -1.32 9.68
CA PRO A 147 9.16 -0.07 9.14
C PRO A 147 7.66 0.14 9.44
N TYR A 148 6.85 -0.92 9.43
CA TYR A 148 5.45 -0.87 9.85
C TYR A 148 5.31 -0.51 11.33
N GLU A 149 6.07 -1.17 12.20
CA GLU A 149 6.04 -0.88 13.65
C GLU A 149 6.49 0.54 13.98
N GLN A 150 7.50 1.05 13.25
CA GLN A 150 7.93 2.44 13.37
C GLN A 150 6.82 3.41 12.93
N ALA A 151 6.17 3.14 11.79
CA ALA A 151 5.04 3.92 11.31
C ALA A 151 3.89 3.93 12.34
N ILE A 152 3.40 2.75 12.77
CA ILE A 152 2.34 2.61 13.79
C ILE A 152 2.69 3.39 15.06
N SER A 153 3.93 3.27 15.56
CA SER A 153 4.36 3.98 16.78
C SER A 153 4.38 5.49 16.62
N ILE A 154 4.82 6.02 15.46
CA ILE A 154 4.90 7.47 15.24
C ILE A 154 3.51 8.04 14.95
N ILE A 155 2.67 7.33 14.18
CA ILE A 155 1.25 7.66 13.98
C ILE A 155 0.56 7.75 15.35
N GLY A 156 0.71 6.75 16.22
CA GLY A 156 0.12 6.76 17.56
C GLY A 156 0.54 7.96 18.42
N LYS A 157 1.82 8.37 18.38
CA LYS A 157 2.29 9.56 19.11
C LYS A 157 1.75 10.89 18.58
N THR A 158 1.26 10.94 17.33
CA THR A 158 1.05 12.21 16.61
C THR A 158 -0.37 12.42 16.11
N LEU A 159 -1.06 11.35 15.71
CA LEU A 159 -2.46 11.39 15.28
C LEU A 159 -3.45 11.02 16.39
N ALA A 160 -3.07 10.20 17.39
CA ALA A 160 -4.01 9.77 18.44
C ALA A 160 -4.49 10.92 19.36
N ALA A 161 -3.82 12.08 19.33
CA ALA A 161 -4.30 13.30 20.00
C ALA A 161 -5.55 13.92 19.33
N PHE A 162 -5.91 13.46 18.14
CA PHE A 162 -7.10 13.85 17.38
C PHE A 162 -8.16 12.75 17.32
N ASP A 163 -7.97 11.62 18.03
CA ASP A 163 -8.90 10.50 18.06
C ASP A 163 -9.83 10.59 19.28
N ASP A 164 -11.13 10.43 19.06
CA ASP A 164 -12.17 10.84 20.02
C ASP A 164 -12.35 9.90 21.22
N ASP A 165 -12.27 8.60 20.98
CA ASP A 165 -12.55 7.55 21.96
C ASP A 165 -11.37 6.60 22.18
N ASN A 166 -10.26 6.78 21.45
CA ASN A 166 -9.07 5.93 21.43
C ASN A 166 -9.39 4.49 20.98
N LEU A 167 -10.50 4.26 20.26
CA LEU A 167 -10.88 2.98 19.69
C LEU A 167 -10.55 2.96 18.20
N ILE A 168 -9.53 2.20 17.83
CA ILE A 168 -8.98 2.18 16.47
C ILE A 168 -9.45 0.90 15.73
N PRO A 169 -10.42 0.98 14.80
CA PRO A 169 -10.69 -0.06 13.82
C PRO A 169 -9.41 -0.42 13.04
N CYS A 170 -8.94 -1.65 13.19
CA CYS A 170 -7.68 -2.11 12.59
C CYS A 170 -7.90 -3.35 11.72
N PHE A 171 -7.40 -3.29 10.49
CA PHE A 171 -7.62 -4.31 9.48
C PHE A 171 -6.33 -4.68 8.74
N GLY A 172 -6.23 -5.96 8.35
CA GLY A 172 -5.21 -6.45 7.43
C GLY A 172 -5.80 -6.83 6.07
N PHE A 173 -5.00 -6.74 5.00
CA PHE A 173 -5.38 -7.17 3.65
C PHE A 173 -4.20 -7.75 2.89
N GLY A 174 -4.45 -8.52 1.82
CA GLY A 174 -3.39 -9.06 0.96
C GLY A 174 -2.70 -10.34 1.44
N ASP A 175 -3.09 -10.87 2.59
CA ASP A 175 -2.67 -12.20 3.05
C ASP A 175 -3.43 -13.32 2.30
N ALA A 176 -3.04 -14.58 2.51
CA ALA A 176 -3.65 -15.73 1.86
C ALA A 176 -5.12 -15.98 2.25
N SER A 177 -5.66 -15.33 3.28
CA SER A 177 -7.10 -15.36 3.59
C SER A 177 -7.90 -14.30 2.83
N THR A 178 -7.31 -13.15 2.48
CA THR A 178 -8.00 -11.98 1.90
C THR A 178 -7.71 -11.71 0.43
N HIS A 179 -6.49 -11.99 -0.05
CA HIS A 179 -6.00 -11.63 -1.39
C HIS A 179 -6.31 -10.15 -1.71
N ASP A 180 -6.72 -9.83 -2.95
CA ASP A 180 -7.15 -8.50 -3.39
C ASP A 180 -8.67 -8.25 -3.30
N GLN A 181 -9.40 -9.10 -2.56
CA GLN A 181 -10.86 -9.06 -2.50
C GLN A 181 -11.42 -8.58 -1.15
N ASP A 182 -10.75 -8.89 -0.04
CA ASP A 182 -11.29 -8.71 1.31
C ASP A 182 -10.30 -8.06 2.29
N VAL A 183 -10.77 -7.82 3.52
CA VAL A 183 -9.95 -7.41 4.67
C VAL A 183 -10.29 -8.33 5.85
N PHE A 184 -9.35 -8.54 6.77
CA PHE A 184 -9.62 -9.17 8.06
C PHE A 184 -9.49 -8.16 9.20
N SER A 185 -10.33 -8.28 10.23
CA SER A 185 -10.25 -7.47 11.45
C SER A 185 -9.15 -7.98 12.38
N PHE A 186 -8.48 -7.09 13.12
CA PHE A 186 -7.41 -7.48 14.05
C PHE A 186 -7.93 -8.34 15.21
N TYR A 187 -9.15 -8.11 15.68
CA TYR A 187 -9.84 -8.95 16.65
C TYR A 187 -11.13 -9.55 16.05
N PRO A 188 -11.58 -10.72 16.55
CA PRO A 188 -12.92 -11.22 16.27
C PRO A 188 -14.01 -10.28 16.80
N ASP A 189 -15.26 -10.56 16.42
CA ASP A 189 -16.48 -9.96 16.98
C ASP A 189 -16.50 -8.42 16.91
N ASP A 190 -15.96 -7.87 15.81
CA ASP A 190 -15.87 -6.44 15.48
C ASP A 190 -15.21 -5.56 16.57
N ARG A 191 -14.38 -6.16 17.44
CA ARG A 191 -13.63 -5.43 18.48
C ARG A 191 -12.54 -4.54 17.87
N PHE A 192 -12.58 -3.25 18.21
CA PHE A 192 -11.53 -2.28 17.88
C PHE A 192 -10.35 -2.35 18.88
N CYS A 193 -9.18 -1.85 18.49
CA CYS A 193 -8.01 -1.77 19.36
C CYS A 193 -8.12 -0.56 20.28
N ASN A 194 -7.79 -0.69 21.56
CA ASN A 194 -7.71 0.44 22.49
C ASN A 194 -6.32 1.09 22.40
N GLY A 195 -6.22 2.14 21.59
CA GLY A 195 -4.99 2.90 21.33
C GLY A 195 -3.97 2.19 20.46
N PHE A 196 -2.99 2.96 19.99
CA PHE A 196 -1.94 2.47 19.09
C PHE A 196 -0.97 1.47 19.77
N GLU A 197 -0.93 1.43 21.10
CA GLU A 197 -0.28 0.39 21.89
C GLU A 197 -0.92 -0.99 21.66
N GLU A 198 -2.26 -1.07 21.61
CA GLU A 198 -2.95 -2.33 21.27
C GLU A 198 -2.79 -2.65 19.77
N VAL A 199 -2.83 -1.64 18.88
CA VAL A 199 -2.53 -1.84 17.44
C VAL A 199 -1.16 -2.47 17.23
N LEU A 200 -0.11 -1.92 17.86
CA LEU A 200 1.26 -2.39 17.72
C LEU A 200 1.48 -3.77 18.32
N SER A 201 0.97 -4.02 19.53
CA SER A 201 1.08 -5.33 20.17
C SER A 201 0.32 -6.40 19.38
N ARG A 202 -0.89 -6.10 18.91
CA ARG A 202 -1.70 -7.01 18.10
C ARG A 202 -1.11 -7.28 16.71
N TYR A 203 -0.51 -6.27 16.07
CA TYR A 203 0.28 -6.44 14.85
C TYR A 203 1.38 -7.49 15.05
N ARG A 204 2.19 -7.37 16.13
CA ARG A 204 3.25 -8.34 16.45
C ARG A 204 2.72 -9.75 16.75
N GLU A 205 1.51 -9.88 17.28
CA GLU A 205 0.86 -11.18 17.50
C GLU A 205 0.34 -11.84 16.21
N ILE A 206 -0.14 -11.04 15.25
CA ILE A 206 -0.78 -11.55 14.03
C ILE A 206 0.28 -11.91 12.98
N VAL A 207 1.26 -11.03 12.73
CA VAL A 207 2.25 -11.17 11.64
C VAL A 207 2.87 -12.58 11.55
N PRO A 208 3.38 -13.21 12.63
CA PRO A 208 4.02 -14.53 12.54
C PRO A 208 3.07 -15.69 12.15
N LYS A 209 1.75 -15.44 12.16
CA LYS A 209 0.70 -16.42 11.81
C LYS A 209 0.17 -16.22 10.39
N LEU A 210 0.50 -15.10 9.74
CA LEU A 210 0.05 -14.80 8.38
C LEU A 210 0.86 -15.57 7.34
N LYS A 211 0.19 -15.90 6.24
CA LYS A 211 0.85 -16.26 4.98
C LYS A 211 0.68 -15.09 4.02
N LEU A 212 1.74 -14.30 3.81
CA LEU A 212 1.72 -13.16 2.89
C LEU A 212 1.40 -13.63 1.47
N ALA A 213 0.54 -12.91 0.74
CA ALA A 213 0.05 -13.32 -0.57
C ALA A 213 -0.15 -12.12 -1.53
N GLY A 214 -1.32 -12.02 -2.17
CA GLY A 214 -1.67 -11.00 -3.14
C GLY A 214 -2.83 -11.48 -4.03
N PRO A 215 -3.21 -10.75 -5.09
CA PRO A 215 -2.66 -9.45 -5.52
C PRO A 215 -2.85 -8.31 -4.51
N THR A 216 -2.26 -7.17 -4.79
CA THR A 216 -2.32 -5.94 -3.97
C THR A 216 -3.34 -4.96 -4.55
N SER A 217 -4.33 -4.58 -3.76
CA SER A 217 -5.37 -3.60 -4.10
C SER A 217 -5.84 -2.91 -2.82
N PHE A 218 -5.99 -1.58 -2.83
CA PHE A 218 -6.50 -0.85 -1.66
C PHE A 218 -8.03 -0.72 -1.65
N ALA A 219 -8.71 -1.16 -2.71
CA ALA A 219 -10.18 -1.11 -2.76
C ALA A 219 -10.87 -1.77 -1.56
N PRO A 220 -10.49 -2.98 -1.08
CA PRO A 220 -11.18 -3.62 0.05
C PRO A 220 -11.08 -2.81 1.36
N ILE A 221 -9.93 -2.18 1.63
CA ILE A 221 -9.72 -1.39 2.85
C ILE A 221 -10.40 -0.01 2.78
N ILE A 222 -10.44 0.62 1.60
CA ILE A 222 -11.17 1.86 1.38
C ILE A 222 -12.69 1.61 1.46
N GLU A 223 -13.19 0.51 0.91
CA GLU A 223 -14.60 0.08 1.03
C GLU A 223 -15.00 -0.24 2.48
N MET A 224 -14.09 -0.81 3.27
CA MET A 224 -14.30 -1.00 4.71
C MET A 224 -14.42 0.36 5.43
N ALA A 225 -13.50 1.30 5.15
CA ALA A 225 -13.57 2.64 5.75
C ALA A 225 -14.85 3.40 5.38
N MET A 226 -15.30 3.34 4.11
CA MET A 226 -16.61 3.90 3.71
C MET A 226 -17.77 3.26 4.50
N THR A 227 -17.70 1.95 4.78
CA THR A 227 -18.72 1.23 5.55
C THR A 227 -18.76 1.72 7.01
N ILE A 228 -17.60 1.92 7.65
CA ILE A 228 -17.49 2.46 9.02
C ILE A 228 -18.02 3.89 9.08
N VAL A 229 -17.73 4.72 8.07
CA VAL A 229 -18.24 6.10 7.96
C VAL A 229 -19.78 6.12 7.83
N GLU A 230 -20.41 5.20 7.10
CA GLU A 230 -21.88 5.10 7.11
C GLU A 230 -22.44 4.62 8.45
N GLN A 231 -21.80 3.64 9.09
CA GLN A 231 -22.23 3.08 10.37
C GLN A 231 -22.22 4.14 11.48
N SER A 232 -21.15 4.92 11.59
CA SER A 232 -21.02 6.06 12.52
C SER A 232 -22.03 7.20 12.29
N GLY A 233 -22.73 7.20 11.13
CA GLY A 233 -23.71 8.22 10.78
C GLY A 233 -23.15 9.38 9.94
N GLY A 234 -22.00 9.17 9.28
CA GLY A 234 -21.31 10.21 8.52
C GLY A 234 -20.42 11.10 9.40
N GLN A 235 -19.80 10.54 10.45
CA GLN A 235 -18.76 11.23 11.19
C GLN A 235 -17.46 11.29 10.37
N TYR A 236 -16.63 12.29 10.61
CA TYR A 236 -15.34 12.40 9.93
C TYR A 236 -14.39 11.29 10.36
N HIS A 237 -13.77 10.63 9.38
CA HIS A 237 -12.75 9.61 9.61
C HIS A 237 -11.50 9.86 8.77
N VAL A 238 -10.35 9.45 9.31
CA VAL A 238 -9.09 9.37 8.57
C VAL A 238 -8.65 7.91 8.49
N LEU A 239 -8.64 7.36 7.28
CA LEU A 239 -8.06 6.04 7.00
C LEU A 239 -6.55 6.18 6.80
N VAL A 240 -5.75 5.58 7.66
CA VAL A 240 -4.31 5.45 7.50
C VAL A 240 -3.98 4.06 6.97
N VAL A 241 -3.55 3.98 5.72
CA VAL A 241 -3.06 2.75 5.08
C VAL A 241 -1.54 2.72 5.17
N ILE A 242 -0.96 1.66 5.74
CA ILE A 242 0.49 1.43 5.75
C ILE A 242 0.79 0.32 4.73
N ALA A 243 1.60 0.61 3.71
CA ALA A 243 1.86 -0.30 2.60
C ALA A 243 3.22 -0.08 1.92
N ASP A 244 3.67 -1.06 1.11
CA ASP A 244 4.93 -1.00 0.36
C ASP A 244 4.81 -0.44 -1.08
N GLY A 245 3.61 0.02 -1.43
CA GLY A 245 3.31 0.69 -2.69
C GLY A 245 3.14 -0.24 -3.89
N GLN A 246 3.29 -1.57 -3.74
CA GLN A 246 3.26 -2.51 -4.86
C GLN A 246 1.85 -2.92 -5.29
N VAL A 247 0.96 -1.96 -5.58
CA VAL A 247 -0.34 -2.24 -6.21
C VAL A 247 -0.12 -3.02 -7.50
N THR A 248 -0.77 -4.17 -7.63
CA THR A 248 -0.37 -5.16 -8.65
C THR A 248 -0.65 -4.66 -10.06
N ARG A 249 0.39 -4.59 -10.89
CA ARG A 249 0.29 -4.42 -12.35
C ARG A 249 0.30 -5.78 -13.03
N SER A 250 -0.58 -6.01 -14.01
CA SER A 250 -0.47 -7.19 -14.87
C SER A 250 0.67 -6.99 -15.86
N VAL A 251 1.40 -8.06 -16.21
CA VAL A 251 2.39 -8.04 -17.30
C VAL A 251 1.76 -7.78 -18.67
N ASP A 252 0.45 -8.06 -18.81
CA ASP A 252 -0.33 -7.79 -20.02
C ASP A 252 -0.87 -6.34 -20.07
N THR A 253 -0.55 -5.50 -19.08
CA THR A 253 -1.01 -4.10 -19.06
C THR A 253 -0.16 -3.27 -20.03
N GLU A 254 -0.76 -2.80 -21.12
CA GLU A 254 -0.07 -1.89 -22.06
C GLU A 254 0.38 -0.60 -21.35
N ASN A 255 1.48 0.00 -21.81
CA ASN A 255 2.02 1.24 -21.26
C ASN A 255 0.95 2.36 -21.22
N GLY A 256 0.59 2.80 -20.02
CA GLY A 256 -0.41 3.83 -19.78
C GLY A 256 -1.84 3.33 -19.52
N GLN A 257 -2.07 2.01 -19.52
CA GLN A 257 -3.30 1.42 -19.00
C GLN A 257 -3.16 1.07 -17.50
N LEU A 258 -4.30 1.03 -16.80
CA LEU A 258 -4.37 0.57 -15.40
C LEU A 258 -4.78 -0.90 -15.34
N SER A 259 -4.13 -1.65 -14.45
CA SER A 259 -4.49 -3.03 -14.11
C SER A 259 -5.90 -3.12 -13.48
N PRO A 260 -6.45 -4.33 -13.34
CA PRO A 260 -7.70 -4.54 -12.59
C PRO A 260 -7.64 -4.01 -11.16
N GLN A 261 -6.50 -4.17 -10.47
CA GLN A 261 -6.28 -3.74 -9.08
C GLN A 261 -6.09 -2.22 -8.97
N GLU A 262 -5.31 -1.62 -9.87
CA GLU A 262 -5.14 -0.17 -9.96
C GLU A 262 -6.48 0.52 -10.21
N ARG A 263 -7.22 0.06 -11.23
CA ARG A 263 -8.54 0.63 -11.58
C ARG A 263 -9.55 0.48 -10.44
N LYS A 264 -9.59 -0.66 -9.74
CA LYS A 264 -10.43 -0.85 -8.55
C LYS A 264 -10.03 0.14 -7.44
N THR A 265 -8.73 0.32 -7.21
CA THR A 265 -8.20 1.24 -6.19
C THR A 265 -8.59 2.69 -6.50
N VAL A 266 -8.36 3.16 -7.74
CA VAL A 266 -8.79 4.49 -8.20
C VAL A 266 -10.30 4.67 -8.06
N GLN A 267 -11.10 3.68 -8.47
CA GLN A 267 -12.56 3.73 -8.33
C GLN A 267 -12.99 3.82 -6.86
N ALA A 268 -12.34 3.11 -5.95
CA ALA A 268 -12.63 3.17 -4.52
C ALA A 268 -12.26 4.54 -3.91
N ILE A 269 -11.15 5.16 -4.32
CA ILE A 269 -10.78 6.53 -3.89
C ILE A 269 -11.81 7.55 -4.40
N VAL A 270 -12.24 7.44 -5.66
CA VAL A 270 -13.30 8.30 -6.23
C VAL A 270 -14.63 8.12 -5.50
N GLU A 271 -15.04 6.89 -5.16
CA GLU A 271 -16.24 6.68 -4.35
C GLU A 271 -16.07 7.22 -2.92
N ALA A 272 -14.89 7.04 -2.31
CA ALA A 272 -14.58 7.53 -0.97
C ALA A 272 -14.64 9.06 -0.85
N SER A 273 -14.34 9.81 -1.94
CA SER A 273 -14.48 11.27 -1.96
C SER A 273 -15.93 11.76 -1.79
N LYS A 274 -16.91 10.84 -1.87
CA LYS A 274 -18.32 11.12 -1.56
C LYS A 274 -18.63 10.98 -0.08
N PHE A 275 -17.69 10.59 0.77
CA PHE A 275 -17.88 10.43 2.20
C PHE A 275 -17.04 11.47 2.96
N PRO A 276 -17.35 11.76 4.24
CA PRO A 276 -16.46 12.52 5.11
C PRO A 276 -15.25 11.65 5.53
N LEU A 277 -14.46 11.24 4.53
CA LEU A 277 -13.36 10.28 4.66
C LEU A 277 -12.12 10.81 3.94
N SER A 278 -11.05 10.96 4.71
CA SER A 278 -9.71 11.27 4.20
C SER A 278 -8.83 10.04 4.26
N ILE A 279 -7.92 9.88 3.31
CA ILE A 279 -7.05 8.71 3.19
C ILE A 279 -5.59 9.16 3.23
N ILE A 280 -4.81 8.61 4.15
CA ILE A 280 -3.35 8.80 4.23
C ILE A 280 -2.68 7.47 3.89
N LEU A 281 -1.91 7.43 2.81
CA LEU A 281 -1.06 6.29 2.46
C LEU A 281 0.37 6.51 2.96
N VAL A 282 0.76 5.75 3.97
CA VAL A 282 2.10 5.75 4.57
C VAL A 282 2.96 4.69 3.85
N GLY A 283 3.81 5.17 2.93
CA GLY A 283 4.70 4.34 2.13
C GLY A 283 5.95 3.89 2.88
N VAL A 284 6.03 2.61 3.20
CA VAL A 284 7.20 1.97 3.84
C VAL A 284 7.97 1.10 2.83
N GLY A 285 9.30 1.08 2.91
CA GLY A 285 10.14 0.26 2.04
C GLY A 285 10.71 0.99 0.82
N ASP A 286 11.16 0.19 -0.15
CA ASP A 286 11.95 0.61 -1.30
C ASP A 286 11.15 1.30 -2.42
N GLY A 287 9.82 1.23 -2.39
CA GLY A 287 8.96 1.58 -3.53
C GLY A 287 9.14 0.61 -4.72
N PRO A 288 8.86 1.05 -5.98
CA PRO A 288 8.67 2.44 -6.42
C PRO A 288 7.36 3.08 -5.94
N TRP A 289 7.34 4.41 -5.95
CA TRP A 289 6.26 5.24 -5.40
C TRP A 289 5.54 6.10 -6.45
N ASP A 290 5.84 5.92 -7.74
CA ASP A 290 5.37 6.79 -8.82
C ASP A 290 3.85 6.79 -8.96
N MET A 291 3.22 5.62 -8.87
CA MET A 291 1.76 5.48 -8.90
C MET A 291 1.10 6.12 -7.66
N MET A 292 1.75 6.10 -6.50
CA MET A 292 1.19 6.70 -5.29
C MET A 292 1.22 8.23 -5.35
N ARG A 293 2.26 8.81 -5.97
CA ARG A 293 2.30 10.24 -6.35
C ARG A 293 1.27 10.61 -7.43
N GLU A 294 0.97 9.68 -8.33
CA GLU A 294 -0.09 9.88 -9.33
C GLU A 294 -1.48 9.90 -8.68
N PHE A 295 -1.70 9.06 -7.66
CA PHE A 295 -2.95 9.02 -6.89
C PHE A 295 -3.16 10.25 -5.98
N ASP A 296 -2.08 10.81 -5.42
CA ASP A 296 -2.03 12.10 -4.71
C ASP A 296 -2.70 13.21 -5.55
N ASP A 297 -2.08 13.57 -6.68
CA ASP A 297 -2.40 14.79 -7.41
C ASP A 297 -3.44 14.62 -8.52
N ASN A 298 -3.57 13.42 -9.12
CA ASN A 298 -4.11 13.27 -10.48
C ASN A 298 -5.26 12.26 -10.62
N ILE A 299 -6.03 11.98 -9.55
CA ILE A 299 -7.25 11.16 -9.67
C ILE A 299 -8.40 12.00 -10.28
N PRO A 300 -8.88 11.68 -11.50
CA PRO A 300 -10.00 12.39 -12.09
C PRO A 300 -11.33 12.00 -11.43
N SER A 301 -12.29 12.92 -11.42
CA SER A 301 -13.68 12.71 -10.99
C SER A 301 -13.93 12.48 -9.49
N ARG A 302 -12.94 12.67 -8.61
CA ARG A 302 -13.16 12.79 -7.15
C ARG A 302 -13.90 14.10 -6.82
N ASP A 303 -14.81 14.06 -5.84
CA ASP A 303 -15.63 15.20 -5.40
C ASP A 303 -14.79 16.26 -4.68
N PHE A 304 -13.76 15.82 -3.95
CA PHE A 304 -12.64 16.61 -3.42
C PHE A 304 -11.38 15.75 -3.40
N ASP A 305 -10.23 16.40 -3.29
CA ASP A 305 -8.94 15.76 -3.03
C ASP A 305 -8.93 15.12 -1.64
N ASN A 306 -8.97 13.79 -1.57
CA ASN A 306 -9.19 13.03 -0.33
C ASN A 306 -8.08 11.99 -0.05
N PHE A 307 -6.93 12.10 -0.71
CA PHE A 307 -5.87 11.10 -0.67
C PHE A 307 -4.50 11.76 -0.60
N GLN A 308 -3.80 11.58 0.52
CA GLN A 308 -2.43 12.02 0.77
C GLN A 308 -1.47 10.82 0.74
N PHE A 309 -0.39 10.88 -0.03
CA PHE A 309 0.74 9.96 0.03
C PHE A 309 1.89 10.53 0.87
N VAL A 310 2.49 9.69 1.72
CA VAL A 310 3.67 10.05 2.54
C VAL A 310 4.75 8.99 2.39
N ASN A 311 5.90 9.35 1.84
CA ASN A 311 7.07 8.47 1.75
C ASN A 311 7.81 8.39 3.11
N PHE A 312 7.30 7.54 4.00
CA PHE A 312 7.85 7.36 5.35
C PHE A 312 9.33 6.97 5.33
N THR A 313 9.71 6.02 4.47
CA THR A 313 11.09 5.55 4.38
C THR A 313 12.06 6.65 3.93
N GLU A 314 11.66 7.51 2.99
CA GLU A 314 12.48 8.68 2.61
C GLU A 314 12.67 9.63 3.79
N ILE A 315 11.61 10.00 4.50
CA ILE A 315 11.70 10.90 5.67
C ILE A 315 12.59 10.29 6.76
N MET A 316 12.40 9.01 7.09
CA MET A 316 13.17 8.33 8.13
C MET A 316 14.64 8.08 7.75
N SER A 317 14.97 8.05 6.45
CA SER A 317 16.35 7.93 5.96
C SER A 317 17.18 9.22 6.06
N LYS A 318 16.54 10.38 6.28
CA LYS A 318 17.22 11.68 6.36
C LYS A 318 18.25 11.71 7.49
N ASN A 319 19.40 12.34 7.25
CA ASN A 319 20.43 12.56 8.26
C ASN A 319 20.01 13.70 9.23
N ALA A 320 19.06 13.40 10.10
CA ALA A 320 18.49 14.32 11.08
C ALA A 320 18.17 13.59 12.39
N HIS A 321 18.06 14.35 13.48
CA HIS A 321 17.67 13.82 14.79
C HIS A 321 16.29 13.15 14.73
N GLN A 322 16.11 12.05 15.46
CA GLN A 322 14.91 11.20 15.37
C GLN A 322 13.62 12.01 15.57
N SER A 323 13.53 12.84 16.61
CA SER A 323 12.35 13.68 16.86
C SER A 323 12.00 14.60 15.69
N ARG A 324 12.99 15.13 14.96
CA ARG A 324 12.74 15.99 13.79
C ARG A 324 12.12 15.20 12.63
N LYS A 325 12.55 13.95 12.43
CA LYS A 325 11.98 13.05 11.41
C LYS A 325 10.56 12.62 11.78
N GLU A 326 10.29 12.38 13.07
CA GLU A 326 8.93 12.10 13.58
C GLU A 326 8.00 13.31 13.36
N THR A 327 8.45 14.52 13.68
CA THR A 327 7.72 15.77 13.39
C THR A 327 7.48 15.99 11.89
N GLU A 328 8.50 15.76 11.06
CA GLU A 328 8.42 15.94 9.61
C GLU A 328 7.44 14.93 8.96
N PHE A 329 7.45 13.67 9.42
CA PHE A 329 6.47 12.67 8.98
C PHE A 329 5.04 13.04 9.39
N ALA A 330 4.82 13.45 10.63
CA ALA A 330 3.49 13.83 11.10
C ALA A 330 2.96 15.09 10.39
N LEU A 331 3.83 16.06 10.09
CA LEU A 331 3.49 17.23 9.29
C LEU A 331 3.09 16.83 7.85
N ALA A 332 3.82 15.91 7.22
CA ALA A 332 3.48 15.41 5.89
C ALA A 332 2.16 14.62 5.88
N ALA A 333 1.90 13.79 6.90
CA ALA A 333 0.65 13.03 7.02
C ALA A 333 -0.58 13.91 7.25
N LEU A 334 -0.43 15.03 7.97
CA LEU A 334 -1.53 15.95 8.27
C LEU A 334 -1.68 17.10 7.26
N MET A 335 -0.82 17.20 6.24
CA MET A 335 -0.69 18.40 5.39
C MET A 335 -2.01 18.81 4.74
N GLU A 336 -2.79 17.85 4.25
CA GLU A 336 -4.07 18.12 3.59
C GLU A 336 -5.30 18.07 4.51
N ILE A 337 -5.20 17.38 5.65
CA ILE A 337 -6.33 17.05 6.54
C ILE A 337 -7.20 18.28 6.91
N PRO A 338 -6.66 19.49 7.21
CA PRO A 338 -7.49 20.67 7.47
C PRO A 338 -8.33 21.11 6.26
N SER A 339 -7.76 21.00 5.05
CA SER A 339 -8.42 21.37 3.79
C SER A 339 -9.43 20.31 3.37
N GLN A 340 -9.09 19.03 3.55
CA GLN A 340 -9.96 17.88 3.34
C GLN A 340 -11.20 17.95 4.23
N TYR A 341 -11.02 18.11 5.55
CA TYR A 341 -12.13 18.27 6.50
C TYR A 341 -13.04 19.45 6.09
N LYS A 342 -12.46 20.60 5.73
CA LYS A 342 -13.22 21.76 5.25
C LYS A 342 -13.99 21.49 3.96
N ALA A 343 -13.44 20.70 3.03
CA ALA A 343 -14.17 20.24 1.85
C ALA A 343 -15.37 19.38 2.23
N THR A 344 -15.25 18.48 3.21
CA THR A 344 -16.39 17.65 3.67
C THR A 344 -17.53 18.48 4.27
N MET A 345 -17.22 19.60 4.95
CA MET A 345 -18.21 20.60 5.37
C MET A 345 -18.84 21.32 4.17
N GLU A 346 -18.03 21.95 3.30
CA GLU A 346 -18.53 22.75 2.16
C GLU A 346 -19.34 21.90 1.16
N LEU A 347 -19.03 20.61 1.02
CA LEU A 347 -19.76 19.65 0.19
C LEU A 347 -20.98 19.02 0.88
N ASN A 348 -21.23 19.32 2.16
CA ASN A 348 -22.31 18.78 2.98
C ASN A 348 -22.27 17.24 3.08
N LEU A 349 -21.09 16.68 3.36
CA LEU A 349 -20.87 15.24 3.52
C LEU A 349 -20.97 14.77 4.98
N LEU A 350 -20.71 15.66 5.95
CA LEU A 350 -20.76 15.35 7.38
C LEU A 350 -22.19 15.17 7.90
N GLY A 351 -22.35 14.24 8.84
CA GLY A 351 -23.62 13.98 9.55
C GLY A 351 -24.72 13.34 8.70
N GLY A 352 -24.41 12.86 7.49
CA GLY A 352 -25.37 12.27 6.57
C GLY A 352 -25.02 10.82 6.22
N ARG A 353 -25.99 9.91 6.35
CA ARG A 353 -25.91 8.56 5.75
C ARG A 353 -26.31 8.63 4.28
N LYS A 354 -25.45 8.16 3.38
CA LYS A 354 -25.77 8.06 1.94
C LYS A 354 -26.58 6.81 1.61
N GLY A 355 -26.38 5.72 2.35
CA GLY A 355 -27.05 4.44 2.11
C GLY A 355 -26.61 3.79 0.80
N ASN A 356 -25.39 4.08 0.35
CA ASN A 356 -24.82 3.54 -0.90
C ASN A 356 -23.48 2.82 -0.70
N ALA A 357 -22.88 2.85 0.49
CA ALA A 357 -21.65 2.10 0.73
C ALA A 357 -21.89 0.59 0.55
N SER A 358 -20.84 -0.12 0.13
CA SER A 358 -20.90 -1.54 -0.26
C SER A 358 -21.30 -2.51 0.85
N GLY A 359 -21.49 -2.04 2.08
CA GLY A 359 -21.85 -2.86 3.24
C GLY A 359 -20.80 -3.93 3.56
N ARG A 360 -19.52 -3.58 3.43
CA ARG A 360 -18.42 -4.54 3.50
C ARG A 360 -18.27 -5.09 4.93
N ILE A 361 -18.12 -6.40 5.03
CA ILE A 361 -17.93 -7.12 6.30
C ILE A 361 -16.48 -7.62 6.35
N ALA A 362 -15.82 -7.47 7.49
CA ALA A 362 -14.46 -7.98 7.69
C ALA A 362 -14.47 -9.51 7.88
N LEU A 363 -13.44 -10.19 7.40
CA LEU A 363 -13.15 -11.55 7.82
C LEU A 363 -12.60 -11.55 9.26
N PRO A 364 -12.81 -12.61 10.05
CA PRO A 364 -12.12 -12.74 11.34
C PRO A 364 -10.60 -12.90 11.12
N PRO A 365 -9.76 -12.55 12.11
CA PRO A 365 -8.31 -12.65 11.98
C PRO A 365 -7.88 -14.09 11.67
N PRO A 366 -7.03 -14.32 10.65
CA PRO A 366 -6.66 -15.66 10.21
C PRO A 366 -5.84 -16.41 11.27
N VAL A 367 -6.46 -17.44 11.84
CA VAL A 367 -5.82 -18.37 12.78
C VAL A 367 -5.24 -19.58 12.04
N HIS A 368 -3.98 -19.47 11.61
CA HIS A 368 -3.21 -20.64 11.16
C HIS A 368 -2.77 -21.48 12.37
N ASN A 369 -3.64 -22.40 12.78
CA ASN A 369 -3.34 -23.40 13.82
C ASN A 369 -2.21 -24.32 13.37
N ALA A 370 -1.01 -24.09 13.92
CA ALA A 370 0.06 -25.08 13.91
C ALA A 370 -0.31 -26.26 14.84
N ALA A 371 -0.80 -27.35 14.23
CA ALA A 371 -1.08 -28.66 14.83
C ALA A 371 -2.07 -28.72 16.01
N GLY A 372 -3.26 -29.29 15.76
CA GLY A 372 -4.20 -29.68 16.81
C GLY A 372 -5.37 -30.49 16.26
N PHE A 373 -5.26 -31.83 16.30
CA PHE A 373 -6.42 -32.71 16.06
C PHE A 373 -7.46 -32.51 17.16
N GLY A 374 -8.57 -31.84 16.85
CA GLY A 374 -9.69 -31.62 17.76
C GLY A 374 -11.01 -31.84 17.01
N SER A 375 -11.66 -32.97 17.26
CA SER A 375 -12.90 -33.34 16.58
C SER A 375 -14.05 -32.43 17.02
N ALA A 376 -14.52 -31.55 16.12
CA ALA A 376 -15.71 -30.72 16.31
C ALA A 376 -16.81 -31.18 15.36
N LEU A 377 -17.94 -31.59 15.93
CA LEU A 377 -19.02 -32.30 15.25
C LEU A 377 -19.78 -31.38 14.27
N LYS A 378 -19.88 -31.80 13.00
CA LYS A 378 -20.84 -31.22 12.04
C LYS A 378 -22.23 -31.82 12.27
N PRO A 379 -23.30 -31.02 12.47
CA PRO A 379 -24.67 -31.52 12.37
C PRO A 379 -25.01 -31.75 10.88
N SER A 380 -25.06 -33.02 10.48
CA SER A 380 -25.43 -33.41 9.12
C SER A 380 -26.94 -33.29 8.89
N ARG A 381 -27.37 -32.37 8.02
CA ARG A 381 -28.68 -32.45 7.35
C ARG A 381 -28.49 -33.08 5.97
N ALA A 382 -28.79 -34.37 5.86
CA ALA A 382 -28.87 -35.06 4.59
C ALA A 382 -30.25 -34.87 3.96
N THR A 383 -30.29 -34.50 2.68
CA THR A 383 -31.46 -34.74 1.82
C THR A 383 -31.01 -35.65 0.69
N SER A 384 -31.66 -36.80 0.59
CA SER A 384 -31.34 -37.85 -0.35
C SER A 384 -31.96 -37.59 -1.72
N PHE A 385 -31.16 -37.59 -2.77
CA PHE A 385 -31.64 -37.93 -4.11
C PHE A 385 -30.66 -38.90 -4.77
N GLN A 386 -31.12 -40.13 -4.97
CA GLN A 386 -30.51 -41.09 -5.87
C GLN A 386 -30.88 -40.71 -7.31
N TYR A 387 -29.97 -40.84 -8.26
CA TYR A 387 -30.36 -41.36 -9.58
C TYR A 387 -29.21 -42.11 -10.26
N SER A 388 -29.60 -43.00 -11.16
CA SER A 388 -28.80 -44.15 -11.61
C SER A 388 -27.75 -43.83 -12.67
N SER A 389 -26.73 -44.68 -12.71
CA SER A 389 -25.75 -44.76 -13.78
C SER A 389 -26.38 -45.15 -15.12
N THR A 390 -26.02 -44.42 -16.19
CA THR A 390 -26.07 -44.93 -17.56
C THR A 390 -24.79 -44.56 -18.30
N SER A 391 -24.17 -45.57 -18.88
CA SER A 391 -23.03 -45.50 -19.78
C SER A 391 -23.47 -45.11 -21.20
N TYR A 392 -22.67 -44.36 -21.98
CA TYR A 392 -22.39 -44.68 -23.40
C TYR A 392 -21.25 -43.83 -24.02
N HIS A 393 -20.46 -44.50 -24.86
CA HIS A 393 -19.58 -44.06 -25.96
C HIS A 393 -18.94 -42.66 -25.99
N ASP A 394 -17.65 -42.63 -25.62
CA ASP A 394 -16.50 -42.43 -26.54
C ASP A 394 -16.78 -41.89 -27.96
N GLN A 395 -16.27 -40.68 -28.26
CA GLN A 395 -15.90 -40.26 -29.62
C GLN A 395 -14.91 -39.07 -29.62
N LYS A 396 -13.70 -39.29 -30.13
CA LYS A 396 -12.70 -38.27 -30.49
C LYS A 396 -12.96 -37.79 -31.94
N PRO A 397 -12.54 -36.58 -32.36
CA PRO A 397 -11.25 -36.53 -33.06
C PRO A 397 -10.43 -35.22 -33.02
N SER A 398 -9.16 -35.38 -33.43
CA SER A 398 -8.26 -34.42 -34.10
C SER A 398 -7.74 -33.16 -33.39
N ALA A 399 -6.42 -33.19 -33.17
CA ALA A 399 -5.60 -32.02 -32.90
C ALA A 399 -5.26 -31.25 -34.20
N ASN A 400 -4.92 -29.97 -34.06
CA ASN A 400 -4.13 -29.23 -35.05
C ASN A 400 -2.96 -28.54 -34.31
N LEU A 401 -1.76 -28.67 -34.87
CA LEU A 401 -0.50 -28.11 -34.34
C LEU A 401 -0.08 -26.90 -35.19
N ALA A 402 0.32 -25.81 -34.53
CA ALA A 402 0.97 -24.63 -35.10
C ALA A 402 1.82 -23.96 -33.98
N PRO A 403 2.83 -23.13 -34.28
CA PRO A 403 4.21 -23.52 -33.99
C PRO A 403 4.83 -22.85 -32.75
N SER A 404 5.85 -23.50 -32.21
CA SER A 404 6.69 -22.99 -31.13
C SER A 404 7.81 -22.07 -31.62
N ASN A 405 8.10 -21.01 -30.84
CA ASN A 405 9.41 -20.36 -30.79
C ASN A 405 9.67 -19.84 -29.36
N PRO A 406 10.92 -19.68 -28.89
CA PRO A 406 11.22 -19.97 -27.49
C PRO A 406 11.52 -18.72 -26.63
N SER A 407 10.83 -18.59 -25.48
CA SER A 407 11.28 -17.85 -24.29
C SER A 407 10.46 -18.27 -23.05
N SER A 408 11.07 -18.19 -21.86
CA SER A 408 10.46 -18.33 -20.52
C SER A 408 9.56 -19.56 -20.24
N THR A 409 9.99 -20.78 -20.57
CA THR A 409 9.19 -22.01 -20.36
C THR A 409 8.97 -22.47 -18.90
N TYR A 410 9.49 -21.77 -17.89
CA TYR A 410 9.38 -22.21 -16.48
C TYR A 410 8.08 -21.73 -15.78
N GLU A 411 7.65 -20.49 -15.99
CA GLU A 411 6.47 -19.93 -15.30
C GLU A 411 5.15 -20.51 -15.83
N HIS A 412 5.08 -20.85 -17.11
CA HIS A 412 3.90 -21.47 -17.70
C HIS A 412 3.64 -22.91 -17.20
N GLN A 413 4.61 -23.55 -16.54
CA GLN A 413 4.53 -24.93 -16.08
C GLN A 413 4.22 -25.08 -14.59
N ILE A 414 4.28 -24.02 -13.77
CA ILE A 414 4.03 -24.07 -12.32
C ILE A 414 2.57 -23.84 -11.94
N CYS A 415 2.10 -24.55 -10.92
CA CYS A 415 0.73 -24.50 -10.41
C CYS A 415 0.35 -23.09 -9.95
N PRO A 416 -0.77 -22.50 -10.42
CA PRO A 416 -1.17 -21.13 -10.08
C PRO A 416 -1.59 -20.94 -8.61
N ILE A 417 -1.68 -22.01 -7.81
CA ILE A 417 -2.06 -21.95 -6.39
C ILE A 417 -0.83 -21.92 -5.47
N CYS A 418 0.17 -22.78 -5.72
CA CYS A 418 1.37 -22.83 -4.89
C CYS A 418 2.58 -22.12 -5.50
N LEU A 419 2.58 -21.88 -6.81
CA LEU A 419 3.68 -21.30 -7.60
C LEU A 419 5.02 -22.06 -7.48
N THR A 420 4.97 -23.32 -7.02
CA THR A 420 6.15 -24.18 -6.79
C THR A 420 6.09 -25.47 -7.61
N ASN A 421 4.99 -26.22 -7.51
CA ASN A 421 4.89 -27.56 -8.09
C ASN A 421 4.42 -27.49 -9.54
N PRO A 422 4.85 -28.42 -10.43
CA PRO A 422 4.42 -28.42 -11.83
C PRO A 422 2.92 -28.70 -11.99
N LYS A 423 2.34 -28.26 -13.12
CA LYS A 423 0.95 -28.51 -13.52
C LYS A 423 0.75 -29.95 -13.98
N ASP A 424 0.58 -30.89 -13.05
CA ASP A 424 0.31 -32.31 -13.33
C ASP A 424 -1.16 -32.74 -13.16
N MET A 425 -2.09 -31.77 -13.02
CA MET A 425 -3.54 -32.01 -12.99
C MET A 425 -4.30 -31.01 -13.86
N ALA A 426 -5.23 -31.50 -14.70
CA ALA A 426 -6.20 -30.69 -15.44
C ALA A 426 -7.64 -30.92 -14.95
N PHE A 427 -8.46 -29.88 -15.00
CA PHE A 427 -9.90 -29.96 -14.73
C PHE A 427 -10.71 -30.08 -16.02
N GLY A 428 -11.98 -30.52 -15.92
CA GLY A 428 -12.90 -30.62 -17.06
C GLY A 428 -13.11 -29.29 -17.83
N CYS A 429 -12.81 -28.14 -17.21
CA CYS A 429 -12.83 -26.83 -17.86
C CYS A 429 -11.50 -26.43 -18.56
N GLY A 430 -10.54 -27.36 -18.71
CA GLY A 430 -9.25 -27.15 -19.39
C GLY A 430 -8.15 -26.50 -18.55
N HIS A 431 -8.49 -25.87 -17.42
CA HIS A 431 -7.53 -25.23 -16.51
C HIS A 431 -6.73 -26.26 -15.69
N GLN A 432 -5.52 -25.88 -15.28
CA GLN A 432 -4.51 -26.79 -14.71
C GLN A 432 -3.93 -26.30 -13.37
N THR A 433 -3.61 -27.25 -12.50
CA THR A 433 -2.90 -27.08 -11.21
C THR A 433 -1.93 -28.25 -10.99
N CYS A 434 -1.16 -28.26 -9.91
CA CYS A 434 -0.56 -29.50 -9.42
C CYS A 434 -1.62 -30.39 -8.74
N CYS A 435 -1.33 -31.68 -8.58
CA CYS A 435 -2.17 -32.64 -7.88
C CYS A 435 -2.42 -32.23 -6.42
N ASP A 436 -1.38 -31.81 -5.69
CA ASP A 436 -1.47 -31.46 -4.27
C ASP A 436 -2.48 -30.33 -4.01
N CYS A 437 -2.49 -29.31 -4.88
CA CYS A 437 -3.42 -28.20 -4.79
C CYS A 437 -4.78 -28.52 -5.43
N GLY A 438 -4.84 -29.36 -6.48
CA GLY A 438 -6.05 -29.61 -7.25
C GLY A 438 -6.98 -30.69 -6.68
N GLN A 439 -6.46 -31.60 -5.85
CA GLN A 439 -7.21 -32.77 -5.37
C GLN A 439 -8.40 -32.39 -4.44
N SER A 440 -8.28 -31.31 -3.67
CA SER A 440 -9.30 -30.86 -2.70
C SER A 440 -10.26 -29.78 -3.23
N LEU A 441 -9.98 -29.18 -4.39
CA LEU A 441 -10.79 -28.10 -4.95
C LEU A 441 -12.13 -28.63 -5.48
N GLN A 442 -13.24 -27.99 -5.10
CA GLN A 442 -14.55 -28.27 -5.67
C GLN A 442 -14.88 -27.37 -6.87
N MET A 443 -14.25 -26.19 -6.95
CA MET A 443 -14.45 -25.18 -8.00
C MET A 443 -13.11 -24.84 -8.64
N CYS A 444 -13.10 -24.62 -9.95
CA CYS A 444 -11.88 -24.22 -10.66
C CYS A 444 -11.38 -22.87 -10.13
N PRO A 445 -10.12 -22.75 -9.72
CA PRO A 445 -9.58 -21.50 -9.16
C PRO A 445 -9.48 -20.38 -10.22
N ILE A 446 -9.49 -20.73 -11.52
CA ILE A 446 -9.34 -19.78 -12.63
C ILE A 446 -10.71 -19.34 -13.16
N CYS A 447 -11.57 -20.27 -13.57
CA CYS A 447 -12.86 -19.95 -14.21
C CYS A 447 -14.11 -20.19 -13.36
N ARG A 448 -13.96 -20.63 -12.10
CA ARG A 448 -15.06 -20.93 -11.16
C ARG A 448 -16.11 -21.92 -11.66
N SER A 449 -15.81 -22.75 -12.66
CA SER A 449 -16.64 -23.90 -13.03
C SER A 449 -16.51 -25.01 -11.97
N PRO A 450 -17.59 -25.75 -11.63
CA PRO A 450 -17.50 -26.95 -10.80
C PRO A 450 -16.51 -27.97 -11.36
N ILE A 451 -15.69 -28.57 -10.50
CA ILE A 451 -14.70 -29.58 -10.90
C ILE A 451 -15.32 -30.98 -10.81
N GLU A 452 -16.04 -31.34 -11.86
CA GLU A 452 -16.61 -32.67 -12.07
C GLU A 452 -15.54 -33.69 -12.50
N THR A 453 -14.58 -33.27 -13.33
CA THR A 453 -13.49 -34.12 -13.84
C THR A 453 -12.12 -33.60 -13.40
N ARG A 454 -11.26 -34.51 -12.93
CA ARG A 454 -9.82 -34.28 -12.68
C ARG A 454 -9.03 -35.31 -13.49
N ILE A 455 -8.12 -34.84 -14.33
CA ILE A 455 -7.27 -35.67 -15.18
C ILE A 455 -5.84 -35.47 -14.70
N LYS A 456 -5.19 -36.54 -14.24
CA LYS A 456 -3.75 -36.50 -13.95
C LYS A 456 -2.98 -36.53 -15.28
N LEU A 457 -2.07 -35.57 -15.44
CA LEU A 457 -1.14 -35.49 -16.56
C LEU A 457 0.15 -36.21 -16.16
N TYR A 458 0.78 -36.88 -17.12
CA TYR A 458 2.01 -37.67 -16.98
C TYR A 458 3.10 -37.15 -17.91
#